data_AF-A0A0D7DXD1-F1
#
_entry.id   AF-A0A0D7DXD1-F1
#
_cell.length_a   1.000
_cell.length_b   1.000
_cell.length_c   1.000
_cell.angle_alpha   90.00
_cell.angle_beta   90.00
_cell.angle_gamma   90.00
#
_symmetry.space_group_name_H-M   'P 1'
#
loop_
_entity.id
_entity.type
_entity.pdbx_description
1 polymer ?
#
loop_
_entity_poly.entity_id
_entity_poly.type
_entity_poly.pdbx_seq_one_letter_code
_entity_poly.pdbx_strand_id
1 'polypeptide(L)' 'MRAARRDGDLRRGGGFGPAGMSARIDLLRHGETERGGGFRGSLDDALTDRGWQQMREAVDGAGPWDALISSPLQRCA' A
#
# COMPACT_ATOMS: atom_id res chain seq x y z
N MET A 1 -1.75 17.35 3.04
CA MET A 1 -2.24 15.98 2.74
C MET A 1 -1.64 15.59 1.40
N ARG A 2 -0.50 14.88 1.37
CA ARG A 2 0.16 14.49 0.11
C ARG A 2 -0.52 13.22 -0.41
N ALA A 3 -1.05 13.29 -1.63
CA ALA A 3 -1.49 12.15 -2.41
C ALA A 3 -0.42 11.04 -2.36
N ALA A 4 -0.87 9.78 -2.37
CA ALA A 4 -0.02 8.62 -2.55
C ALA A 4 1.00 8.94 -3.66
N ARG A 5 2.30 8.90 -3.31
CA ARG A 5 3.33 9.12 -4.32
C ARG A 5 3.22 7.97 -5.32
N ARG A 6 2.61 8.26 -6.46
CA ARG A 6 2.69 7.42 -7.65
C ARG A 6 4.09 7.65 -8.23
N ASP A 7 4.74 6.57 -8.63
CA ASP A 7 6.10 6.48 -9.16
C ASP A 7 7.23 6.31 -8.13
N GLY A 8 7.46 5.05 -7.79
CA GLY A 8 8.77 4.52 -7.48
C GLY A 8 9.21 3.58 -8.60
N ASP A 9 9.51 4.12 -9.80
CA ASP A 9 10.29 3.38 -10.78
C ASP A 9 11.67 3.12 -10.17
N LEU A 10 11.88 1.92 -9.64
CA LEU A 10 13.15 1.47 -9.05
C LEU A 10 14.18 1.20 -10.16
N ARG A 11 14.38 2.14 -11.08
CA ARG A 11 15.59 2.21 -11.92
C ARG A 11 16.75 2.73 -11.07
N ARG A 12 17.18 1.95 -10.07
CA ARG A 12 18.54 2.11 -9.55
C ARG A 12 19.49 1.49 -10.55
N GLY A 13 20.20 2.33 -11.29
CA GLY A 13 21.36 1.92 -12.07
C GLY A 13 22.41 1.26 -11.16
N GLY A 14 22.91 0.11 -11.62
CA GLY A 14 23.88 -0.70 -10.90
C GLY A 14 23.71 -2.17 -11.28
N GLY A 15 24.29 -2.57 -12.42
CA GLY A 15 24.07 -3.87 -13.02
C GLY A 15 24.63 -5.04 -12.20
N PHE A 16 23.76 -6.01 -11.94
CA PHE A 16 24.10 -7.42 -11.82
C PHE A 16 22.90 -8.24 -12.34
N GLY A 17 22.96 -8.68 -13.60
CA GLY A 17 21.93 -9.51 -14.25
C GLY A 17 21.79 -9.25 -15.75
N PRO A 18 21.33 -10.22 -16.57
CA PRO A 18 21.08 -10.01 -17.99
C PRO A 18 20.01 -8.92 -18.17
N ALA A 19 20.01 -8.22 -19.30
CA ALA A 19 19.17 -7.05 -19.53
C ALA A 19 17.68 -7.31 -19.23
N GLY A 20 17.11 -6.45 -18.38
CA GLY A 20 15.73 -5.97 -18.56
C GLY A 20 14.59 -6.77 -17.93
N MET A 21 14.55 -6.90 -16.60
CA MET A 21 13.28 -7.15 -15.89
C MET A 21 13.03 -6.07 -14.85
N SER A 22 12.14 -5.12 -15.19
CA SER A 22 11.61 -4.13 -14.25
C SER A 22 10.26 -4.59 -13.72
N ALA A 23 10.10 -4.63 -12.40
CA ALA A 23 8.80 -4.83 -11.76
C ALA A 23 8.22 -3.46 -11.35
N ARG A 24 6.93 -3.24 -11.60
CA ARG A 24 6.19 -2.11 -11.04
C ARG A 24 5.55 -2.56 -9.73
N ILE A 25 5.79 -1.82 -8.65
CA ILE A 25 5.20 -2.09 -7.34
C ILE A 25 4.45 -0.83 -6.92
N ASP A 26 3.14 -0.93 -6.79
CA ASP A 26 2.31 0.09 -6.16
C ASP A 26 2.16 -0.24 -4.66
N LEU A 27 2.33 0.76 -3.79
CA LEU A 27 2.23 0.58 -2.33
C LEU A 27 1.02 1.33 -1.78
N LEU A 28 0.16 0.62 -1.08
CA LEU A 28 -0.98 1.17 -0.36
C LEU A 28 -0.78 1.07 1.15
N ARG A 29 -1.09 2.15 1.87
CA ARG A 29 -1.17 2.15 3.33
C ARG A 29 -2.63 1.98 3.74
N HIS A 30 -2.88 1.23 4.81
CA HIS A 30 -4.21 1.13 5.41
C HIS A 30 -4.78 2.51 5.76
N GLY A 31 -6.12 2.61 5.75
CA GLY A 31 -6.83 3.81 6.17
C GLY A 31 -6.80 4.03 7.68
N GLU A 32 -7.59 5.01 8.11
CA GLU A 32 -7.87 5.29 9.52
C GLU A 32 -8.48 4.09 10.25
N THR A 33 -8.01 3.81 11.47
CA THR A 33 -8.48 2.71 12.33
C THR A 33 -9.36 3.22 13.47
N GLU A 34 -10.24 2.38 14.00
CA GLU A 34 -11.18 2.74 15.07
C GLU A 34 -10.48 3.26 16.34
N ARG A 35 -9.26 2.80 16.60
CA ARG A 35 -8.46 3.24 17.75
C ARG A 35 -7.26 4.08 17.30
N GLY A 36 -7.53 5.38 17.09
CA GLY A 36 -6.48 6.37 16.81
C GLY A 36 -5.47 6.54 17.96
N GLY A 37 -4.21 6.82 17.60
CA GLY A 37 -3.11 7.15 18.54
C GLY A 37 -2.43 5.95 19.21
N GLY A 38 -1.20 6.15 19.72
CA GLY A 38 -0.41 5.13 20.43
C GLY A 38 0.35 4.13 19.54
N PHE A 39 1.24 3.34 20.15
CA PHE A 39 1.95 2.25 19.46
C PHE A 39 1.03 1.03 19.36
N ARG A 40 0.61 0.67 18.15
CA ARG A 40 -0.33 -0.46 17.93
C ARG A 40 0.34 -1.77 17.56
N GLY A 41 1.52 -1.76 16.93
CA GLY A 41 2.26 -2.98 16.58
C GLY A 41 1.37 -4.03 15.90
N SER A 42 1.26 -5.20 16.54
CA SER A 42 0.45 -6.34 16.08
C SER A 42 -1.00 -6.35 16.59
N LEU A 43 -1.46 -5.29 17.25
CA LEU A 43 -2.89 -5.16 17.62
C LEU A 43 -3.73 -5.08 16.34
N ASP A 44 -4.94 -5.61 16.41
CA ASP A 44 -5.79 -5.88 15.25
C ASP A 44 -7.02 -4.97 15.22
N ASP A 45 -6.78 -3.66 15.19
CA ASP A 45 -7.86 -2.67 15.14
C ASP A 45 -8.49 -2.63 13.73
N ALA A 46 -9.82 -2.65 13.67
CA ALA A 46 -10.56 -2.50 12.42
C ALA A 46 -10.42 -1.07 11.84
N LEU A 47 -10.69 -0.94 10.54
CA LEU A 47 -10.80 0.36 9.89
C LEU A 47 -12.13 1.04 10.26
N THR A 48 -12.10 2.36 10.37
CA THR A 48 -13.34 3.15 10.36
C THR A 48 -13.95 3.17 8.96
N ASP A 49 -15.23 3.54 8.83
CA ASP A 49 -15.87 3.76 7.52
C ASP A 49 -15.08 4.73 6.64
N ARG A 50 -14.54 5.78 7.28
CA ARG A 50 -13.65 6.75 6.64
C ARG A 50 -12.33 6.11 6.21
N GLY A 51 -11.74 5.23 7.01
CA GLY A 51 -10.54 4.48 6.64
C GLY A 51 -10.76 3.61 5.41
N TRP A 52 -11.90 2.92 5.34
CA TRP A 52 -12.31 2.18 4.15
C TRP A 52 -12.51 3.07 2.93
N GLN A 53 -13.10 4.25 3.08
CA GLN A 53 -13.24 5.21 1.99
C GLN A 53 -11.87 5.68 1.47
N GLN A 54 -10.94 6.01 2.37
CA GLN A 54 -9.57 6.40 2.00
C GLN A 54 -8.87 5.34 1.15
N MET A 55 -9.01 4.06 1.52
CA MET A 55 -8.39 2.96 0.76
C MET A 55 -8.99 2.83 -0.64
N ARG A 56 -10.33 2.89 -0.76
CA ARG A 56 -11.05 2.81 -2.04
C ARG A 56 -10.67 3.95 -2.98
N GLU A 57 -10.62 5.18 -2.48
CA GLU A 57 -10.22 6.35 -3.27
C GLU A 57 -8.75 6.27 -3.73
N ALA A 58 -7.87 5.68 -2.92
CA ALA A 58 -6.45 5.58 -3.26
C ALA A 58 -6.18 4.61 -4.43
N VAL A 59 -7.00 3.56 -4.56
CA VAL A 59 -6.87 2.53 -5.61
C VAL A 59 -7.76 2.81 -6.83
N ASP A 60 -8.58 3.86 -6.79
CA ASP A 60 -9.45 4.20 -7.90
C ASP A 60 -8.64 4.50 -9.18
N GLY A 61 -9.02 3.84 -10.27
CA GLY A 61 -8.31 3.87 -11.55
C GLY A 61 -6.90 3.29 -11.54
N ALA A 62 -6.49 2.54 -10.51
CA ALA A 62 -5.21 1.84 -10.45
C ALA A 62 -5.33 0.35 -10.84
N GLY A 63 -4.20 -0.27 -11.18
CA GLY A 63 -4.15 -1.64 -11.71
C GLY A 63 -4.30 -1.73 -13.25
N PRO A 64 -4.46 -2.94 -13.81
CA PRO A 64 -4.55 -4.23 -13.11
C PRO A 64 -3.24 -4.64 -12.43
N TRP A 65 -3.33 -5.40 -11.35
CA TRP A 65 -2.17 -6.00 -10.67
C TRP A 65 -2.14 -7.51 -10.86
N ASP A 66 -0.94 -8.07 -11.01
CA ASP A 66 -0.74 -9.51 -11.11
C ASP A 66 -0.90 -10.22 -9.76
N ALA A 67 -0.60 -9.51 -8.66
CA ALA A 67 -0.69 -10.05 -7.30
C ALA A 67 -1.02 -8.95 -6.28
N LEU A 68 -1.74 -9.35 -5.22
CA LEU A 68 -1.99 -8.54 -4.03
C LEU A 68 -1.34 -9.23 -2.82
N ILE A 69 -0.52 -8.48 -2.09
CA ILE A 69 0.15 -8.96 -0.88
C ILE A 69 -0.24 -8.03 0.26
N SER A 70 -0.71 -8.62 1.35
CA SER A 70 -1.08 -7.87 2.54
C SER A 70 -0.64 -8.56 3.83
N SER A 71 -0.60 -7.77 4.90
CA SER A 71 -0.44 -8.26 6.27
C SER A 71 -1.69 -9.03 6.71
N PRO A 72 -1.57 -10.02 7.62
CA PRO A 72 -2.73 -10.76 8.13
C PRO A 72 -3.66 -9.93 9.04
N LEU A 73 -3.37 -8.65 9.28
CA LEU A 73 -4.14 -7.80 10.20
C LEU A 73 -5.38 -7.22 9.48
N GLN A 74 -6.51 -7.14 10.17
CA GLN A 74 -7.81 -6.65 9.67
C GLN A 74 -7.74 -5.29 9.01
N ARG A 75 -6.89 -4.37 9.50
CA ARG A 75 -6.72 -3.06 8.86
C ARG A 75 -6.07 -3.11 7.48
N CYS A 76 -5.44 -4.22 7.13
CA CYS A 76 -4.74 -4.42 5.87
C CYS A 76 -5.40 -5.50 4.99
N ALA A 77 -6.24 -6.38 5.56
CA ALA A 77 -6.84 -7.53 4.88
C ALA A 77 -8.01 -7.15 3.96
#